data_AF-A0A358U2D0-F1
#
_entry.id   AF-A0A358U2D0-F1
#
_cell.length_a   1.000
_cell.length_b   1.000
_cell.length_c   1.000
_cell.angle_alpha   90.00
_cell.angle_beta   90.00
_cell.angle_gamma   90.00
#
_symmetry.space_group_name_H-M   'P 1'
#
loop_
_entity.id
_entity.type
_entity.pdbx_description
1 polymer ?
#
loop_
_entity_poly.entity_id
_entity_poly.type
_entity_poly.pdbx_seq_one_letter_code
_entity_poly.pdbx_strand_id
1 'polypeptide(L)'
;MKKLRIVLVMLILALIVSGCSNSGVSPQIESKGNTVTAQYAIDYDTFTTAMRAKGYSLEELQPSQNEIKFFSVTAKSIKVNGDLIFIYEFTDNAIAKSESQRITSDGQIGNSMIDWIDKPHFYLQGRIIVGYIGSNKTILDDLAKIIGDPITAT
;
A
#
# COMPACT_ATOMS: atom_id res chain seq x y z
N MET A 1 34.70 45.98 32.80
CA MET A 1 33.89 47.21 32.83
C MET A 1 32.57 46.96 32.12
N LYS A 2 31.46 47.14 32.84
CA LYS A 2 30.08 47.45 32.42
C LYS A 2 29.71 47.16 30.95
N LYS A 3 28.82 46.17 30.73
CA LYS A 3 27.43 46.37 30.26
C LYS A 3 26.59 45.15 30.68
N LEU A 4 26.13 45.24 31.91
CA LEU A 4 25.24 44.35 32.61
C LEU A 4 23.85 45.02 32.64
N ARG A 5 22.80 44.24 32.33
CA ARG A 5 21.37 44.49 32.61
C ARG A 5 20.69 45.59 31.77
N ILE A 6 19.39 45.42 31.54
CA ILE A 6 18.44 46.25 30.77
C ILE A 6 18.33 45.85 29.28
N VAL A 7 17.76 44.68 28.98
CA VAL A 7 16.57 44.52 28.09
C VAL A 7 15.89 43.18 28.46
N LEU A 8 15.61 43.00 29.75
CA LEU A 8 14.57 42.11 30.22
C LEU A 8 13.44 43.06 30.65
N VAL A 9 12.20 42.76 30.25
CA VAL A 9 10.95 43.49 30.55
C VAL A 9 10.56 44.56 29.52
N MET A 10 9.36 44.39 28.95
CA MET A 10 8.66 45.16 27.88
C MET A 10 8.94 44.67 26.45
N LEU A 11 8.23 43.68 25.91
CA LEU A 11 6.79 43.75 25.74
C LEU A 11 6.24 42.35 25.42
N ILE A 12 5.57 41.77 26.41
CA ILE A 12 4.54 40.76 26.22
C ILE A 12 3.52 41.37 25.25
N LEU A 13 3.23 40.69 24.13
CA LEU A 13 1.91 40.54 23.48
C LEU A 13 2.07 40.34 21.96
N ALA A 14 2.31 39.11 21.55
CA ALA A 14 1.89 38.62 20.23
C ALA A 14 1.64 37.10 20.32
N LEU A 15 0.73 36.71 21.21
CA LEU A 15 -0.07 35.51 21.05
C LEU A 15 -0.98 35.76 19.84
N ILE A 16 -0.59 35.25 18.68
CA ILE A 16 -1.57 34.88 17.65
C ILE A 16 -1.14 33.51 17.12
N VAL A 17 -1.73 32.50 17.76
CA VAL A 17 -1.91 31.17 17.18
C VAL A 17 -2.67 31.36 15.87
N SER A 18 -1.98 31.16 14.75
CA SER A 18 -2.60 30.83 13.47
C SER A 18 -2.17 29.38 13.19
N GLY A 19 -2.94 28.33 13.47
CA GLY A 19 -4.39 28.30 13.48
C GLY A 19 -4.99 28.30 12.08
N CYS A 20 -4.29 27.71 11.10
CA CYS A 20 -4.87 27.40 9.78
C CYS A 20 -4.93 25.88 9.61
N SER A 21 -6.11 25.35 9.93
CA SER A 21 -6.88 24.43 9.09
C SER A 21 -6.14 23.22 8.52
N ASN A 22 -6.45 22.07 9.11
CA ASN A 22 -6.35 20.75 8.51
C ASN A 22 -7.11 20.70 7.17
N SER A 23 -6.47 21.13 6.08
CA SER A 23 -6.88 20.77 4.73
C SER A 23 -6.10 19.50 4.38
N GLY A 24 -6.80 18.37 4.44
CA GLY A 24 -6.28 17.08 4.00
C GLY A 24 -5.92 17.15 2.53
N VAL A 25 -4.67 17.52 2.25
CA VAL A 25 -4.05 17.30 0.95
C VAL A 25 -3.44 15.92 1.02
N SER A 26 -4.22 14.92 0.58
CA SER A 26 -3.69 13.59 0.33
C SER A 26 -2.62 13.70 -0.77
N PRO A 27 -1.40 13.19 -0.58
CA PRO A 27 -0.31 13.33 -1.55
C PRO A 27 -0.76 12.79 -2.92
N GLN A 28 -0.90 13.67 -3.91
CA GLN A 28 -1.27 13.26 -5.26
C GLN A 28 -0.06 12.58 -5.90
N ILE A 29 -0.18 11.28 -6.19
CA ILE A 29 0.80 10.56 -6.98
C ILE A 29 0.31 10.57 -8.43
N GLU A 30 0.98 11.33 -9.29
CA GLU A 30 0.70 11.34 -10.71
C GLU A 30 1.24 10.07 -11.37
N SER A 31 0.33 9.27 -11.95
CA SER A 31 0.66 8.26 -12.96
C SER A 31 -0.14 8.56 -14.22
N LYS A 32 0.58 8.79 -15.33
CA LYS A 32 0.07 8.88 -16.71
C LYS A 32 -1.35 9.46 -16.88
N GLY A 33 -1.56 10.69 -16.41
CA GLY A 33 -2.73 11.50 -16.82
C GLY A 33 -4.05 11.24 -16.08
N ASN A 34 -4.09 10.40 -15.06
CA ASN A 34 -5.26 10.29 -14.18
C ASN A 34 -4.96 10.90 -12.81
N THR A 35 -5.77 11.87 -12.40
CA THR A 35 -5.82 12.36 -11.02
C THR A 35 -6.43 11.26 -10.16
N VAL A 36 -5.61 10.31 -9.72
CA VAL A 36 -6.04 9.29 -8.76
C VAL A 36 -6.13 9.97 -7.42
N THR A 37 -7.34 10.13 -6.87
CA THR A 37 -7.49 10.41 -5.43
C THR A 37 -6.69 9.34 -4.70
N ALA A 38 -5.60 9.74 -4.06
CA ALA A 38 -4.50 8.93 -3.52
C ALA A 38 -4.88 7.90 -2.43
N GLN A 39 -6.16 7.59 -2.31
CA GLN A 39 -6.68 6.67 -1.31
C GLN A 39 -6.56 5.21 -1.73
N TYR A 40 -6.62 4.91 -3.03
CA TYR A 40 -6.64 3.53 -3.52
C TYR A 40 -5.68 3.30 -4.69
N ALA A 41 -4.68 2.46 -4.48
CA ALA A 41 -3.81 1.96 -5.54
C ALA A 41 -4.61 1.02 -6.46
N ILE A 42 -4.62 1.32 -7.76
CA ILE A 42 -5.43 0.60 -8.77
C ILE A 42 -4.56 -0.17 -9.77
N ASP A 43 -3.25 0.05 -9.73
CA ASP A 43 -2.26 -0.59 -10.59
C ASP A 43 -0.89 -0.71 -9.89
N TYR A 44 0.07 -1.37 -10.55
CA TYR A 44 1.40 -1.61 -9.97
C TYR A 44 2.15 -0.32 -9.63
N ASP A 45 2.09 0.68 -10.52
CA ASP A 45 2.84 1.93 -10.36
C ASP A 45 2.27 2.74 -9.18
N THR A 46 0.95 2.87 -9.08
CA THR A 46 0.30 3.55 -7.96
C THR A 46 0.51 2.79 -6.64
N PHE A 47 0.49 1.45 -6.66
CA PHE A 47 0.76 0.63 -5.49
C PHE A 47 2.19 0.81 -4.97
N THR A 48 3.20 0.63 -5.82
CA THR A 48 4.61 0.76 -5.39
C THR A 48 4.94 2.18 -4.95
N THR A 49 4.32 3.19 -5.56
CA THR A 49 4.51 4.58 -5.12
C THR A 49 3.86 4.82 -3.76
N ALA A 50 2.66 4.29 -3.51
CA ALA A 50 2.01 4.39 -2.20
C ALA A 50 2.81 3.68 -1.10
N MET A 51 3.35 2.49 -1.38
CA MET A 51 4.24 1.77 -0.46
C MET A 51 5.53 2.56 -0.17
N ARG A 52 6.17 3.14 -1.19
CA ARG A 52 7.35 4.02 -0.99
C ARG A 52 7.01 5.27 -0.18
N ALA A 53 5.84 5.86 -0.39
CA ALA A 53 5.37 7.01 0.39
C ALA A 53 5.14 6.68 1.89
N LYS A 54 4.91 5.40 2.22
CA LYS A 54 4.89 4.89 3.61
C LYS A 54 6.28 4.66 4.21
N GLY A 55 7.35 4.82 3.42
CA GLY A 55 8.73 4.66 3.86
C GLY A 55 9.30 3.26 3.66
N TYR A 56 8.61 2.39 2.91
CA TYR A 56 9.14 1.06 2.60
C TYR A 56 10.22 1.11 1.51
N SER A 57 11.31 0.38 1.73
CA SER A 57 12.24 0.00 0.67
C SER A 57 11.69 -1.22 -0.06
N LEU A 58 11.53 -1.12 -1.38
CA LEU A 58 10.99 -2.19 -2.21
C LEU A 58 12.11 -2.83 -3.02
N GLU A 59 12.32 -4.12 -2.84
CA GLU A 59 13.20 -4.93 -3.67
C GLU A 59 12.34 -5.75 -4.65
N GLU A 60 12.43 -5.46 -5.94
CA GLU A 60 11.72 -6.23 -6.97
C GLU A 60 12.46 -7.53 -7.26
N LEU A 61 11.73 -8.64 -7.25
CA LEU A 61 12.28 -9.96 -7.52
C LEU A 61 11.97 -10.37 -8.97
N GLN A 62 12.95 -11.00 -9.61
CA GLN A 62 12.73 -11.58 -10.94
C GLN A 62 11.78 -12.78 -10.84
N PRO A 63 10.85 -12.94 -11.79
CA PRO A 63 9.98 -14.11 -11.82
C PRO A 63 10.79 -15.40 -11.84
N SER A 64 10.37 -16.38 -11.04
CA SER A 64 11.03 -17.68 -11.05
C SER A 64 10.57 -18.49 -12.27
N GLN A 65 11.44 -19.31 -12.86
CA GLN A 65 11.07 -20.15 -14.01
C GLN A 65 9.99 -21.21 -13.66
N ASN A 66 9.86 -21.53 -12.37
CA ASN A 66 8.92 -22.52 -11.85
C ASN A 66 7.78 -21.87 -11.04
N GLU A 67 7.49 -20.59 -11.29
CA GLU A 67 6.43 -19.90 -10.57
C GLU A 67 5.08 -20.52 -10.88
N ILE A 68 4.33 -20.84 -9.83
CA ILE A 68 2.97 -21.36 -9.96
C ILE A 68 2.08 -20.23 -10.47
N LYS A 69 1.49 -20.44 -11.65
CA LYS A 69 0.51 -19.49 -12.20
C LYS A 69 -0.87 -19.74 -11.60
N PHE A 70 -1.22 -18.93 -10.61
CA PHE A 70 -2.56 -18.95 -10.02
C PHE A 70 -3.61 -18.27 -10.90
N PHE A 71 -3.22 -17.20 -11.59
CA PHE A 71 -4.07 -16.37 -12.45
C PHE A 71 -3.55 -16.34 -13.89
N SER A 72 -4.31 -15.72 -14.80
CA SER A 72 -3.90 -15.52 -16.20
C SER A 72 -2.63 -14.67 -16.39
N VAL A 73 -2.20 -13.94 -15.36
CA VAL A 73 -0.98 -13.11 -15.35
C VAL A 73 0.08 -13.66 -14.40
N THR A 74 1.35 -13.39 -14.71
CA THR A 74 2.48 -13.66 -13.80
C THR A 74 2.53 -12.59 -12.72
N ALA A 75 2.84 -12.97 -11.47
CA ALA A 75 2.99 -12.01 -10.40
C ALA A 75 4.27 -11.18 -10.59
N LYS A 76 4.20 -9.90 -10.25
CA LYS A 76 5.40 -9.14 -9.86
C LYS A 76 5.59 -9.35 -8.37
N SER A 77 6.74 -9.88 -7.98
CA SER A 77 7.07 -10.14 -6.58
C SER A 77 7.92 -9.01 -6.03
N ILE A 78 7.54 -8.43 -4.89
CA ILE A 78 8.33 -7.42 -4.20
C ILE A 78 8.61 -7.86 -2.76
N LYS A 79 9.80 -7.57 -2.29
CA LYS A 79 10.18 -7.77 -0.89
C LYS A 79 10.15 -6.44 -0.15
N VAL A 80 9.51 -6.44 1.01
CA VAL A 80 9.31 -5.29 1.90
C VAL A 80 9.74 -5.69 3.30
N ASN A 81 10.85 -5.14 3.79
CA ASN A 81 11.38 -5.45 5.13
C ASN A 81 11.56 -6.96 5.43
N GLY A 82 11.80 -7.80 4.41
CA GLY A 82 11.89 -9.24 4.57
C GLY A 82 10.64 -10.00 4.11
N ASP A 83 9.48 -9.36 4.16
CA ASP A 83 8.17 -9.91 3.79
C ASP A 83 7.95 -9.88 2.27
N LEU A 84 7.23 -10.86 1.74
CA LEU A 84 6.98 -11.01 0.30
C LEU A 84 5.54 -10.60 -0.06
N ILE A 85 5.41 -9.72 -1.05
CA ILE A 85 4.13 -9.29 -1.60
C ILE A 85 4.09 -9.62 -3.10
N PHE A 86 3.00 -10.25 -3.53
CA PHE A 86 2.73 -10.60 -4.92
C PHE A 86 1.71 -9.63 -5.50
N ILE A 87 2.02 -9.04 -6.66
CA ILE A 87 1.11 -8.13 -7.37
C ILE A 87 0.77 -8.72 -8.74
N TYR A 88 -0.50 -9.06 -8.93
CA TYR A 88 -1.05 -9.54 -10.19
C TYR A 88 -1.76 -8.36 -10.87
N GLU A 89 -1.14 -7.77 -11.88
CA GLU A 89 -1.73 -6.67 -12.66
C GLU A 89 -2.34 -7.22 -13.95
N PHE A 90 -3.64 -6.99 -14.12
CA PHE A 90 -4.43 -7.42 -15.26
C PHE A 90 -4.59 -6.28 -16.27
N THR A 91 -5.05 -6.60 -17.48
CA THR A 91 -5.30 -5.60 -18.52
C THR A 91 -6.36 -4.57 -18.10
N ASP A 92 -7.37 -5.01 -17.35
CA ASP A 92 -8.46 -4.17 -16.90
C ASP A 92 -9.10 -4.68 -15.59
N ASN A 93 -9.97 -3.84 -15.02
CA ASN A 93 -10.65 -4.10 -13.76
C ASN A 93 -11.64 -5.27 -13.82
N ALA A 94 -12.24 -5.53 -14.99
CA ALA A 94 -13.22 -6.60 -15.15
C ALA A 94 -12.53 -7.98 -15.08
N ILE A 95 -11.36 -8.11 -15.71
CA ILE A 95 -10.54 -9.33 -15.63
C ILE A 95 -10.06 -9.54 -14.19
N ALA A 96 -9.51 -8.50 -13.54
CA ALA A 96 -9.06 -8.60 -12.15
C ALA A 96 -10.18 -9.08 -11.21
N LYS A 97 -11.38 -8.51 -11.36
CA LYS A 97 -12.56 -8.91 -10.59
C LYS A 97 -13.01 -10.34 -10.90
N SER A 98 -12.97 -10.77 -12.15
CA SER A 98 -13.33 -12.14 -12.51
C SER A 98 -12.36 -13.16 -11.93
N GLU A 99 -11.06 -12.85 -11.94
CA GLU A 99 -10.01 -13.73 -11.42
C GLU A 99 -10.03 -13.77 -9.89
N SER A 100 -10.32 -12.65 -9.22
CA SER A 100 -10.41 -12.61 -7.76
C SER A 100 -11.53 -13.48 -7.20
N GLN A 101 -12.60 -13.74 -7.97
CA GLN A 101 -13.69 -14.64 -7.57
C GLN A 101 -13.25 -16.10 -7.41
N ARG A 102 -12.06 -16.44 -7.91
CA ARG A 102 -11.43 -17.75 -7.70
C ARG A 102 -10.79 -17.86 -6.33
N ILE A 103 -10.63 -16.76 -5.60
CA ILE A 103 -10.05 -16.72 -4.26
C ILE A 103 -11.16 -16.98 -3.25
N THR A 104 -11.02 -18.03 -2.44
CA THR A 104 -11.94 -18.33 -1.34
C THR A 104 -11.62 -17.48 -0.12
N SER A 105 -12.54 -17.41 0.85
CA SER A 105 -12.34 -16.61 2.07
C SER A 105 -11.12 -17.05 2.89
N ASP A 106 -10.72 -18.32 2.83
CA ASP A 106 -9.53 -18.86 3.49
C ASP A 106 -8.26 -18.75 2.62
N GLY A 107 -8.33 -18.06 1.48
CA GLY A 107 -7.19 -17.77 0.62
C GLY A 107 -6.75 -18.92 -0.30
N GLN A 108 -7.59 -19.94 -0.50
CA GLN A 108 -7.36 -20.92 -1.56
C GLN A 108 -7.68 -20.29 -2.92
N ILE A 109 -7.04 -20.79 -3.99
CA ILE A 109 -7.19 -20.22 -5.33
C ILE A 109 -7.62 -21.30 -6.32
N GLY A 110 -8.82 -21.13 -6.88
CA GLY A 110 -9.42 -22.08 -7.82
C GLY A 110 -9.59 -23.45 -7.18
N ASN A 111 -8.99 -24.47 -7.81
CA ASN A 111 -9.05 -25.86 -7.32
C ASN A 111 -7.79 -26.29 -6.57
N SER A 112 -6.89 -25.35 -6.25
CA SER A 112 -5.65 -25.65 -5.53
C SER A 112 -5.93 -25.75 -4.03
N MET A 113 -5.32 -26.74 -3.39
CA MET A 113 -5.13 -26.78 -1.93
C MET A 113 -3.70 -26.34 -1.64
N ILE A 114 -3.56 -25.14 -1.09
CA ILE A 114 -2.29 -24.49 -0.83
C ILE A 114 -2.07 -24.50 0.68
N ASP A 115 -0.97 -25.14 1.08
CA ASP A 115 -0.45 -25.06 2.43
C ASP A 115 0.42 -23.81 2.55
N TRP A 116 -0.20 -22.72 2.99
CA TRP A 116 0.47 -21.43 3.11
C TRP A 116 1.47 -21.44 4.27
N ILE A 117 2.64 -20.83 4.08
CA ILE A 117 3.65 -20.72 5.13
C ILE A 117 3.21 -19.82 6.30
N ASP A 118 2.26 -18.92 6.05
CA ASP A 118 1.61 -18.04 7.03
C ASP A 118 0.21 -17.65 6.48
N LYS A 119 -0.53 -16.79 7.19
CA LYS A 119 -1.89 -16.41 6.82
C LYS A 119 -1.97 -15.70 5.45
N PRO A 120 -2.83 -16.15 4.53
CA PRO A 120 -3.03 -15.48 3.25
C PRO A 120 -3.96 -14.26 3.35
N HIS A 121 -3.45 -13.12 2.91
CA HIS A 121 -4.19 -11.86 2.78
C HIS A 121 -4.24 -11.45 1.32
N PHE A 122 -5.41 -11.54 0.70
CA PHE A 122 -5.61 -11.07 -0.67
C PHE A 122 -6.47 -9.81 -0.68
N TYR A 123 -6.14 -8.90 -1.59
CA TYR A 123 -6.83 -7.62 -1.81
C TYR A 123 -7.14 -7.47 -3.29
N LEU A 124 -8.25 -6.82 -3.63
CA LEU A 124 -8.62 -6.46 -4.99
C LEU A 124 -8.90 -4.96 -5.05
N GLN A 125 -8.24 -4.26 -5.97
CA GLN A 125 -8.57 -2.87 -6.28
C GLN A 125 -8.14 -2.53 -7.70
N GLY A 126 -9.01 -1.83 -8.44
CA GLY A 126 -8.75 -1.49 -9.84
C GLY A 126 -8.46 -2.74 -10.67
N ARG A 127 -7.29 -2.77 -11.33
CA ARG A 127 -6.83 -3.88 -12.17
C ARG A 127 -5.76 -4.75 -11.49
N ILE A 128 -5.61 -4.65 -10.16
CA ILE A 128 -4.64 -5.45 -9.41
C ILE A 128 -5.30 -6.36 -8.38
N ILE A 129 -4.73 -7.55 -8.24
CA ILE A 129 -4.85 -8.37 -7.03
C ILE A 129 -3.50 -8.32 -6.31
N VAL A 130 -3.52 -8.05 -5.01
CA VAL A 130 -2.32 -8.07 -4.17
C VAL A 130 -2.43 -9.19 -3.15
N GLY A 131 -1.44 -10.06 -3.10
CA GLY A 131 -1.31 -11.15 -2.13
C GLY A 131 -0.17 -10.90 -1.16
N TYR A 132 -0.45 -10.98 0.13
CA TYR A 132 0.54 -10.97 1.20
C TYR A 132 0.33 -12.20 2.07
N ILE A 133 1.37 -13.02 2.23
CA ILE A 133 1.34 -14.23 3.06
C ILE A 133 2.18 -13.94 4.30
N GLY A 134 1.53 -13.51 5.39
CA GLY A 134 2.26 -13.05 6.57
C GLY A 134 1.40 -12.32 7.59
N SER A 135 1.98 -12.11 8.78
CA SER A 135 1.27 -11.54 9.94
C SER A 135 1.80 -10.17 10.40
N ASN A 136 2.62 -9.48 9.60
CA ASN A 136 3.18 -8.17 9.97
C ASN A 136 2.09 -7.10 10.02
N LYS A 137 1.69 -6.71 11.24
CA LYS A 137 0.58 -5.78 11.45
C LYS A 137 0.78 -4.41 10.78
N THR A 138 2.00 -3.90 10.74
CA THR A 138 2.28 -2.62 10.08
C THR A 138 2.00 -2.70 8.58
N ILE A 139 2.45 -3.80 7.93
CA ILE A 139 2.19 -4.04 6.51
C ILE A 139 0.69 -4.22 6.27
N LEU A 140 -0.01 -5.03 7.08
CA LEU A 140 -1.44 -5.24 6.95
C LEU A 140 -2.24 -3.93 7.07
N ASP A 141 -1.95 -3.13 8.09
CA ASP A 141 -2.63 -1.86 8.32
C ASP A 141 -2.37 -0.84 7.20
N ASP A 142 -1.18 -0.86 6.59
CA ASP A 142 -0.85 0.00 5.46
C ASP A 142 -1.41 -0.51 4.13
N LEU A 143 -1.42 -1.82 3.89
CA LEU A 143 -2.10 -2.43 2.73
C LEU A 143 -3.60 -2.10 2.76
N ALA A 144 -4.25 -2.22 3.92
CA ALA A 144 -5.66 -1.87 4.07
C ALA A 144 -5.93 -0.38 3.74
N LYS A 145 -5.01 0.52 4.13
CA LYS A 145 -5.13 1.95 3.79
C LYS A 145 -4.85 2.26 2.33
N ILE A 146 -3.96 1.50 1.69
CA ILE A 146 -3.52 1.72 0.30
C ILE A 146 -4.47 1.09 -0.72
N ILE A 147 -5.06 -0.07 -0.40
CA ILE A 147 -5.84 -0.86 -1.36
C ILE A 147 -7.31 -0.95 -0.94
N GLY A 148 -7.59 -0.98 0.35
CA GLY A 148 -8.91 -1.27 0.92
C GLY A 148 -8.89 -2.58 1.72
N ASP A 149 -10.05 -3.01 2.19
CA ASP A 149 -10.17 -4.23 2.99
C ASP A 149 -9.80 -5.48 2.18
N PRO A 150 -9.22 -6.51 2.82
CA PRO A 150 -8.94 -7.77 2.15
C PRO A 150 -10.23 -8.49 1.75
N ILE A 151 -10.13 -9.28 0.67
CA ILE A 151 -11.20 -10.19 0.22
C ILE A 151 -11.13 -11.56 0.90
N THR A 152 -10.06 -11.86 1.64
CA THR A 152 -9.96 -13.01 2.53
C THR A 152 -10.35 -12.66 3.96
N ALA A 153 -10.72 -13.69 4.73
CA ALA A 153 -11.05 -13.56 6.15
C ALA A 153 -9.78 -13.25 6.97
N THR A 154 -9.76 -12.08 7.59
CA THR A 154 -8.71 -11.62 8.53
C THR A 154 -8.80 -12.19 9.91
#